data_AF-A0A7C9CZH3-F1
#
_entry.id   AF-A0A7C9CZH3-F1
#
_cell.length_a   1.000
_cell.length_b   1.000
_cell.length_c   1.000
_cell.angle_alpha   90.00
_cell.angle_beta   90.00
_cell.angle_gamma   90.00
#
_symmetry.space_group_name_H-M   'P 1'
#
loop_
_entity.id
_entity.type
_entity.pdbx_description
1 polymer ?
#
loop_
_entity_poly.entity_id
_entity_poly.type
_entity_poly.pdbx_seq_one_letter_code
_entity_poly.pdbx_strand_id
1 'polypeptide(L)'
;MKLFVILTVCMYAVHAKDQYVSDTLKPLTDEMIKAINALNTTWKAGKNFAKSPLVELDKLVVTHEEILYDDFPVEVSSSGLATQFDARTKWPNCTSIGKIFDQKKRLPWMDLPCCKFNG
;
A
#
# COMPACT_ATOMS: atom_id res chain seq x y z
N MET A 1 35.84 -29.15 21.37
CA MET A 1 34.83 -29.17 20.28
C MET A 1 33.65 -28.24 20.57
N LYS A 2 32.97 -28.35 21.72
CA LYS A 2 31.80 -27.49 22.09
C LYS A 2 32.10 -25.98 22.11
N LEU A 3 33.26 -25.57 22.66
CA LEU A 3 33.63 -24.15 22.75
C LEU A 3 33.87 -23.50 21.38
N PHE A 4 34.51 -24.22 20.45
CA PHE A 4 34.74 -23.74 19.09
C PHE A 4 33.44 -23.56 18.32
N VAL A 5 32.49 -24.49 18.47
CA VAL A 5 31.16 -24.38 17.85
C VAL A 5 30.41 -23.15 18.37
N ILE A 6 30.45 -22.90 19.69
CA ILE A 6 29.82 -21.72 20.30
C ILE A 6 30.45 -20.43 19.74
N LEU A 7 31.78 -20.35 19.69
CA LEU A 7 32.48 -19.17 19.15
C LEU A 7 32.15 -18.94 17.67
N THR A 8 32.06 -20.00 16.86
CA THR A 8 31.64 -19.85 15.45
C THR A 8 30.21 -19.34 15.32
N VAL A 9 29.26 -19.87 16.11
CA VAL A 9 27.85 -19.43 16.08
C VAL A 9 27.72 -17.97 16.54
N CYS A 10 28.44 -17.56 17.57
CA CYS A 10 28.47 -16.16 18.02
C CYS A 10 29.02 -15.21 16.94
N MET A 11 30.06 -15.61 16.21
CA MET A 11 30.62 -14.80 15.10
C MET A 11 29.61 -14.66 13.95
N TYR A 12 28.87 -15.72 13.60
CA TYR A 12 27.80 -15.64 12.58
C TYR A 12 26.63 -14.76 13.03
N ALA A 13 26.23 -14.81 14.30
CA ALA A 13 25.16 -13.97 14.85
C ALA A 13 25.57 -12.49 14.90
N VAL A 14 26.83 -12.16 15.21
CA VAL A 14 27.36 -10.79 15.20
C VAL A 14 27.46 -10.23 13.77
N HIS A 15 27.61 -11.09 12.76
CA HIS A 15 27.63 -10.70 11.34
C HIS A 15 26.26 -10.73 10.67
N ALA A 16 25.20 -11.12 11.38
CA ALA A 16 23.83 -10.96 10.89
C ALA A 16 23.50 -9.45 10.88
N LYS A 17 23.90 -8.77 9.82
CA LYS A 17 23.43 -7.42 9.53
C LYS A 17 21.95 -7.52 9.18
N ASP A 18 21.08 -6.95 10.00
CA ASP A 18 19.77 -6.52 9.53
C ASP A 18 20.01 -5.63 8.30
N GLN A 19 19.41 -6.00 7.16
CA GLN A 19 19.48 -5.22 5.94
C GLN A 19 18.64 -3.95 6.12
N TYR A 20 19.22 -2.95 6.77
CA TYR A 20 18.67 -1.60 6.74
C TYR A 20 18.89 -1.05 5.33
N VAL A 21 17.78 -0.70 4.67
CA VAL A 21 17.80 0.04 3.42
C VAL A 21 18.63 1.31 3.65
N SER A 22 19.73 1.48 2.92
CA SER A 22 20.67 2.59 3.10
C SER A 22 19.99 3.95 2.96
N ASP A 23 20.29 4.91 3.84
CA ASP A 23 19.82 6.30 3.75
C ASP A 23 20.23 7.01 2.44
N THR A 24 21.20 6.43 1.72
CA THR A 24 21.63 6.90 0.39
C THR A 24 20.71 6.46 -0.74
N LEU A 25 19.79 5.53 -0.50
CA LEU A 25 18.95 4.94 -1.53
C LEU A 25 17.83 5.90 -1.93
N LYS A 26 17.95 6.46 -3.13
CA LYS A 26 16.96 7.42 -3.65
C LYS A 26 15.65 6.72 -4.01
N PRO A 27 14.49 7.33 -3.71
CA PRO A 27 13.19 6.76 -4.05
C PRO A 27 13.00 6.67 -5.58
N LEU A 28 12.14 5.75 -6.02
CA LEU A 28 11.77 5.52 -7.42
C LEU A 28 12.93 5.18 -8.39
N THR A 29 14.10 4.80 -7.86
CA THR A 29 15.24 4.35 -8.67
C THR A 29 15.15 2.86 -9.01
N ASP A 30 15.86 2.44 -10.07
CA ASP A 30 16.03 1.03 -10.39
C ASP A 30 16.74 0.26 -9.27
N GLU A 31 17.64 0.93 -8.53
CA GLU A 31 18.32 0.37 -7.37
C GLU A 31 17.33 0.04 -6.25
N MET A 32 16.40 0.96 -5.95
CA MET A 32 15.33 0.72 -4.98
C MET A 32 14.42 -0.44 -5.40
N ILE A 33 14.05 -0.51 -6.69
CA ILE A 33 13.25 -1.62 -7.22
C ILE A 33 13.98 -2.96 -7.04
N LYS A 34 15.28 -3.00 -7.35
CA LYS A 34 16.10 -4.21 -7.19
C LYS A 34 16.23 -4.61 -5.72
N ALA A 35 16.46 -3.65 -4.83
CA ALA A 35 16.58 -3.88 -3.40
C ALA A 35 15.27 -4.48 -2.84
N ILE A 36 14.12 -3.90 -3.16
CA ILE A 36 12.81 -4.41 -2.72
C ILE A 36 12.55 -5.82 -3.27
N ASN A 37 12.77 -6.04 -4.56
CA ASN A 37 12.51 -7.34 -5.18
C ASN A 37 13.45 -8.45 -4.68
N ALA A 38 14.64 -8.11 -4.17
CA ALA A 38 15.55 -9.07 -3.55
C ALA A 38 15.04 -9.60 -2.20
N LEU A 39 14.10 -8.91 -1.56
CA LEU A 39 13.49 -9.34 -0.29
C LEU A 39 12.50 -10.50 -0.44
N ASN A 40 12.14 -10.90 -1.68
CA ASN A 40 11.19 -11.99 -1.97
C ASN A 40 9.86 -11.86 -1.22
N THR A 41 9.25 -10.68 -1.24
CA THR A 41 7.93 -10.44 -0.64
C THR A 41 6.80 -10.99 -1.51
N THR A 42 5.56 -10.88 -1.04
CA THR A 42 4.35 -11.30 -1.77
C THR A 42 3.99 -10.39 -2.94
N TRP A 43 4.70 -9.27 -3.13
CA TRP A 43 4.47 -8.29 -4.18
C TRP A 43 5.79 -7.95 -4.89
N LYS A 44 5.71 -7.36 -6.08
CA LYS A 44 6.88 -6.96 -6.87
C LYS A 44 6.90 -5.46 -7.12
N ALA A 45 8.05 -4.83 -6.92
CA ALA A 45 8.28 -3.42 -7.26
C ALA A 45 8.54 -3.26 -8.77
N GLY A 46 8.08 -2.12 -9.31
CA GLY A 46 8.28 -1.71 -10.70
C GLY A 46 8.18 -0.19 -10.87
N LYS A 47 8.46 0.31 -12.09
CA LYS A 47 8.38 1.75 -12.40
C LYS A 47 6.95 2.18 -12.68
N ASN A 48 6.39 3.04 -11.82
CA ASN A 48 5.07 3.66 -12.05
C ASN A 48 5.15 5.05 -12.72
N PHE A 49 6.23 5.81 -12.50
CA PHE A 49 6.33 7.24 -12.89
C PHE A 49 7.38 7.54 -13.97
N ALA A 50 7.64 6.60 -14.89
CA ALA A 50 8.80 6.59 -15.80
C ALA A 50 8.98 7.81 -16.74
N LYS A 51 8.01 8.72 -16.87
CA LYS A 51 8.04 9.87 -17.80
C LYS A 51 7.88 11.25 -17.17
N SER A 52 7.70 11.34 -15.85
CA SER A 52 7.44 12.63 -15.20
C SER A 52 8.68 13.05 -14.41
N PRO A 53 9.51 13.98 -14.92
CA PRO A 53 10.79 14.34 -14.30
C PRO A 53 10.63 14.92 -12.89
N LEU A 54 9.42 15.34 -12.50
CA LEU A 54 9.10 15.87 -11.19
C LEU A 54 7.69 15.39 -10.81
N VAL A 55 7.53 14.11 -10.45
CA VAL A 55 6.35 13.76 -9.64
C VAL A 55 6.62 14.27 -8.24
N GLU A 56 5.92 15.32 -7.87
CA GLU A 56 5.80 15.79 -6.50
C GLU A 56 5.01 14.73 -5.72
N LEU A 57 5.71 13.71 -5.22
CA LEU A 57 5.13 12.57 -4.49
C LEU A 57 4.41 13.02 -3.22
N ASP A 58 4.89 14.09 -2.61
CA ASP A 58 4.27 14.80 -1.51
C ASP A 58 2.88 15.35 -1.87
N LYS A 59 2.66 15.80 -3.11
CA LYS A 59 1.32 16.20 -3.59
C LYS A 59 0.38 15.04 -3.89
N LEU A 60 0.89 13.80 -3.96
CA LEU A 60 0.05 12.61 -4.15
C LEU A 60 -0.55 12.10 -2.84
N VAL A 61 0.07 12.43 -1.71
CA VAL A 61 -0.35 11.97 -0.38
C VAL A 61 -1.00 13.13 0.36
N VAL A 62 -2.29 13.01 0.65
CA VAL A 62 -2.96 13.97 1.54
C VAL A 62 -2.79 13.49 2.97
N THR A 63 -2.02 14.22 3.77
CA THR A 63 -2.00 14.06 5.23
C THR A 63 -3.15 14.88 5.81
N HIS A 64 -4.27 14.23 6.14
CA HIS A 64 -5.33 14.88 6.89
C HIS A 64 -5.05 14.67 8.38
N GLU A 65 -4.67 15.74 9.09
CA GLU A 65 -4.37 15.69 10.54
C GLU A 65 -5.63 15.70 11.41
N GLU A 66 -6.81 15.98 10.83
CA GLU A 66 -8.08 16.04 11.56
C GLU A 66 -9.11 15.16 10.85
N ILE A 67 -9.30 13.95 11.36
CA ILE A 67 -10.52 13.18 11.07
C ILE A 67 -11.51 13.58 12.16
N LEU A 68 -12.50 14.41 11.80
CA LEU A 68 -13.71 14.56 12.60
C LEU A 68 -14.42 13.20 12.61
N TYR A 69 -14.24 12.44 13.69
CA TYR A 69 -15.04 11.25 13.94
C TYR A 69 -16.43 11.73 14.35
N ASP A 70 -17.35 11.74 13.39
CA ASP A 70 -18.76 11.62 13.73
C ASP A 70 -18.97 10.19 14.23
N ASP A 71 -19.46 10.04 15.47
CA ASP A 71 -19.82 8.74 16.06
C ASP A 71 -21.01 8.16 15.28
N PHE A 72 -20.71 7.41 14.21
CA PHE A 72 -21.73 6.68 13.48
C PHE A 72 -22.10 5.39 14.25
N PRO A 73 -23.40 5.09 14.39
CA PRO A 73 -23.81 3.82 14.96
C PRO A 73 -23.30 2.66 14.09
N VAL A 74 -22.51 1.78 14.68
CA VAL A 74 -21.98 0.59 14.01
C VAL A 74 -22.96 -0.57 14.23
N GLU A 75 -23.66 -0.97 13.18
CA GLU A 75 -24.43 -2.22 13.18
C GLU A 75 -23.59 -3.35 12.60
N VAL A 76 -23.15 -4.27 13.46
CA VAL A 76 -22.45 -5.48 13.03
C VAL A 76 -23.47 -6.59 12.87
N SER A 77 -23.74 -7.01 11.63
CA SER A 77 -24.54 -8.21 11.39
C SER A 77 -23.72 -9.46 11.74
N SER A 78 -24.33 -10.42 12.46
CA SER A 78 -23.72 -11.73 12.77
C SER A 78 -23.75 -12.70 11.58
N SER A 79 -24.16 -12.25 10.39
CA SER A 79 -24.23 -13.10 9.20
C SER A 79 -22.84 -13.44 8.67
N GLY A 80 -22.67 -14.66 8.17
CA GLY A 80 -21.39 -15.20 7.72
C GLY A 80 -20.77 -14.36 6.60
N LEU A 81 -19.71 -13.61 6.95
CA LEU A 81 -18.94 -12.84 5.98
C LEU A 81 -18.30 -13.77 4.94
N ALA A 82 -18.31 -13.33 3.69
CA ALA A 82 -17.65 -14.06 2.62
C ALA A 82 -16.13 -14.05 2.81
N THR A 83 -15.46 -15.16 2.47
CA THR A 83 -13.99 -15.26 2.50
C THR A 83 -13.32 -14.29 1.53
N GLN A 84 -14.00 -13.91 0.45
CA GLN A 84 -13.57 -12.91 -0.53
C GLN A 84 -14.76 -12.05 -0.93
N PHE A 85 -14.53 -10.75 -1.16
CA PHE A 85 -15.56 -9.81 -1.54
C PHE A 85 -15.02 -8.82 -2.57
N ASP A 86 -15.76 -8.63 -3.67
CA ASP A 86 -15.51 -7.60 -4.68
C ASP A 86 -16.81 -6.82 -4.92
N ALA A 87 -16.78 -5.52 -4.62
CA ALA A 87 -17.92 -4.63 -4.77
C ALA A 87 -18.40 -4.54 -6.23
N ARG A 88 -17.50 -4.67 -7.21
CA ARG A 88 -17.84 -4.65 -8.64
C ARG A 88 -18.68 -5.85 -9.03
N THR A 89 -18.43 -7.01 -8.40
CA THR A 89 -19.20 -8.23 -8.60
C THR A 89 -20.53 -8.18 -7.85
N LYS A 90 -20.55 -7.62 -6.63
CA LYS A 90 -21.78 -7.52 -5.83
C LYS A 90 -22.79 -6.54 -6.42
N TRP A 91 -22.32 -5.43 -6.99
CA TRP A 91 -23.16 -4.39 -7.60
C TRP A 91 -22.74 -4.11 -9.04
N PRO A 92 -22.98 -5.04 -9.98
CA PRO A 92 -22.49 -4.93 -11.35
C PRO A 92 -23.11 -3.76 -12.12
N ASN A 93 -24.32 -3.34 -11.77
CA ASN A 93 -25.00 -2.19 -12.39
C ASN A 93 -24.42 -0.83 -11.94
N CYS A 94 -23.58 -0.84 -10.90
CA CYS A 94 -22.95 0.35 -10.36
C CYS A 94 -21.61 0.63 -11.06
N THR A 95 -21.68 1.24 -12.24
CA THR A 95 -20.50 1.48 -13.09
C THR A 95 -19.44 2.38 -12.47
N SER A 96 -19.77 3.19 -11.44
CA SER A 96 -18.80 4.03 -10.73
C SER A 96 -17.81 3.24 -9.86
N ILE A 97 -18.17 2.05 -9.36
CA ILE A 97 -17.29 1.22 -8.49
C ILE A 97 -16.03 0.77 -9.24
N GLY A 98 -16.13 0.52 -10.54
CA GLY A 98 -15.00 0.10 -11.36
C GLY A 98 -14.15 1.23 -11.92
N LYS A 99 -14.49 2.51 -11.67
CA LYS A 99 -13.79 3.65 -12.26
C LYS A 99 -12.56 4.04 -11.44
N ILE A 100 -11.45 4.30 -12.13
CA ILE A 100 -10.22 4.83 -11.55
C ILE A 100 -10.13 6.33 -11.89
N PHE A 101 -10.04 7.17 -10.85
CA PHE A 101 -10.03 8.62 -10.98
C PHE A 101 -8.61 9.19 -10.90
N ASP A 102 -8.37 10.31 -11.58
CA ASP A 102 -7.10 11.02 -11.60
C ASP A 102 -7.21 12.30 -10.77
N GLN A 103 -6.50 12.34 -9.64
CA GLN A 103 -6.52 13.47 -8.70
C GLN A 103 -5.97 14.79 -9.25
N LYS A 104 -5.16 14.76 -10.33
CA LYS A 104 -4.67 15.99 -10.97
C LYS A 104 -5.76 16.66 -11.80
N LYS A 105 -6.70 15.87 -12.33
CA LYS A 105 -7.87 16.42 -12.98
C LYS A 105 -8.77 16.89 -11.86
N ARG A 106 -8.96 18.23 -11.77
CA ARG A 106 -9.92 18.85 -10.86
C ARG A 106 -11.33 18.37 -11.23
N LEU A 107 -11.66 17.16 -10.83
CA LEU A 107 -13.02 16.64 -10.77
C LEU A 107 -13.52 17.00 -9.37
N PRO A 108 -14.70 17.60 -9.24
CA PRO A 108 -15.28 17.84 -7.93
C PRO A 108 -15.51 16.46 -7.33
N TRP A 109 -14.69 16.07 -6.37
CA TRP A 109 -14.87 14.83 -5.59
C TRP A 109 -16.25 14.78 -4.92
N MET A 110 -16.94 15.93 -4.86
CA MET A 110 -18.31 16.11 -4.38
C MET A 110 -19.42 15.87 -5.44
N ASP A 111 -19.10 15.85 -6.74
CA ASP A 111 -20.12 15.77 -7.82
C ASP A 111 -20.17 14.41 -8.54
N LEU A 112 -19.35 13.44 -8.13
CA LEU A 112 -19.42 12.09 -8.71
C LEU A 112 -20.66 11.37 -8.17
N PRO A 113 -21.53 10.82 -9.03
CA PRO A 113 -22.72 10.12 -8.56
C PRO A 113 -22.30 8.86 -7.80
N CYS A 114 -22.43 8.91 -6.47
CA CYS A 114 -22.31 7.76 -5.61
C CYS A 114 -23.30 6.68 -6.02
N CYS A 115 -22.90 5.42 -5.89
CA CYS A 115 -23.82 4.30 -6.05
C CYS A 115 -24.95 4.43 -5.04
N LYS A 116 -26.19 4.54 -5.53
CA LYS A 116 -27.36 4.41 -4.67
C LYS A 116 -27.61 2.93 -4.45
N PHE A 117 -27.26 2.44 -3.27
CA PHE A 117 -27.67 1.12 -2.83
C PHE A 117 -29.13 1.23 -2.40
N ASN A 118 -30.04 0.60 -3.13
CA ASN A 118 -31.39 0.38 -2.61
C ASN A 118 -31.26 -0.70 -1.53
N GLY A 119 -31.57 -0.33 -0.29
CA GLY A 119 -31.64 -1.24 0.86
C GLY A 119 -32.78 -2.24 0.73
#